data_AF-A0A7V3N9X1-F1
#
_entry.id   AF-A0A7V3N9X1-F1
#
_cell.length_a   1.000
_cell.length_b   1.000
_cell.length_c   1.000
_cell.angle_alpha   90.00
_cell.angle_beta   90.00
_cell.angle_gamma   90.00
#
_symmetry.space_group_name_H-M   'P 1'
#
loop_
_entity.id
_entity.type
_entity.pdbx_description
1 polymer ?
#
loop_
_entity_poly.entity_id
_entity_poly.type
_entity_poly.pdbx_seq_one_letter_code
_entity_poly.pdbx_strand_id
1 'polypeptide(L)'
;MPDVVFYSIGVAEPITPDQPLPPLPPIPRGALVVIEGRAPIWRYGLAWHRLHGSPAGAVAVYDPRLGAVVVASHRPEYREGQVIDLQPPGDQSAEV
;
A
#
# COMPACT_ATOMS: atom_id res chain seq x y z
N MET A 1 1.74 -16.70 -8.40
CA MET A 1 1.72 -15.76 -7.26
C MET A 1 0.55 -14.82 -7.50
N PRO A 2 -0.22 -14.43 -6.47
CA PRO A 2 -1.20 -13.36 -6.65
C PRO A 2 -0.47 -12.09 -7.13
N ASP A 3 -1.14 -11.30 -7.97
CA ASP A 3 -0.59 -10.05 -8.47
C ASP A 3 -0.28 -9.12 -7.30
N VAL A 4 0.89 -8.48 -7.34
CA VAL A 4 1.30 -7.47 -6.36
C VAL A 4 1.06 -6.10 -6.97
N VAL A 5 0.30 -5.27 -6.27
CA VAL A 5 -0.04 -3.90 -6.68
C VAL A 5 0.47 -2.93 -5.62
N PHE A 6 1.28 -1.96 -6.02
CA PHE A 6 1.71 -0.87 -5.14
C PHE A 6 0.73 0.29 -5.22
N TYR A 7 0.30 0.78 -4.06
CA TYR A 7 -0.50 1.99 -3.93
C TYR A 7 0.32 3.09 -3.28
N SER A 8 0.93 3.92 -4.13
CA SER A 8 1.77 5.05 -3.75
C SER A 8 0.93 6.18 -3.19
N ILE A 9 1.05 6.45 -1.89
CA ILE A 9 0.34 7.55 -1.20
C ILE A 9 1.26 8.69 -0.77
N GLY A 10 2.55 8.59 -1.11
CA GLY A 10 3.59 9.54 -0.76
C GLY A 10 3.30 10.96 -1.24
N VAL A 11 3.80 11.95 -0.49
CA VAL A 11 3.64 13.37 -0.80
C VAL A 11 4.99 14.08 -0.66
N ALA A 12 5.24 15.06 -1.54
CA ALA A 12 6.50 15.81 -1.57
C ALA A 12 6.55 16.96 -0.54
N GLU A 13 5.39 17.44 -0.09
CA GLU A 13 5.25 18.58 0.80
C GLU A 13 4.23 18.30 1.92
N PRO A 14 4.21 19.09 3.01
CA PRO A 14 3.19 18.95 4.04
C PRO A 14 1.78 19.10 3.49
N ILE A 15 0.89 18.19 3.89
CA ILE A 15 -0.51 18.13 3.44
C ILE A 15 -1.48 18.23 4.61
N THR A 16 -2.73 18.59 4.32
CA THR A 16 -3.85 18.57 5.28
C THR A 16 -4.79 17.38 5.03
N PRO A 17 -5.63 16.98 6.01
CA PRO A 17 -6.59 15.88 5.84
C PRO A 17 -7.61 16.07 4.70
N ASP A 18 -7.89 17.31 4.29
CA ASP A 18 -8.83 17.60 3.18
C ASP A 18 -8.26 17.26 1.81
N GLN A 19 -6.93 17.06 1.71
CA GLN A 19 -6.30 16.68 0.45
C GLN A 19 -6.56 15.19 0.16
N PRO A 20 -7.09 14.86 -1.04
CA PRO A 20 -7.53 13.51 -1.35
C PRO A 20 -6.37 12.53 -1.47
N LEU A 21 -6.69 11.24 -1.35
CA LEU A 21 -5.80 10.17 -1.78
C LEU A 21 -5.67 10.14 -3.31
N PRO A 22 -4.55 9.64 -3.86
CA PRO A 22 -4.47 9.36 -5.29
C PRO A 22 -5.53 8.33 -5.71
N PRO A 23 -5.92 8.28 -6.99
CA PRO A 23 -6.83 7.25 -7.49
C PRO A 23 -6.26 5.85 -7.22
N LEU A 24 -7.14 4.87 -6.99
CA LEU A 24 -6.67 3.49 -6.86
C LEU A 24 -6.09 3.03 -8.20
N PRO A 25 -4.92 2.35 -8.20
CA PRO A 25 -4.46 1.65 -9.39
C PRO A 25 -5.45 0.53 -9.76
N PRO A 26 -5.34 -0.06 -10.97
CA PRO A 26 -6.05 -1.30 -11.27
C PRO A 26 -5.67 -2.39 -10.26
N ILE A 27 -6.66 -2.93 -9.54
CA ILE A 27 -6.47 -3.99 -8.54
C ILE A 27 -7.14 -5.26 -9.07
N PRO A 28 -6.37 -6.25 -9.56
CA PRO A 28 -6.90 -7.57 -9.89
C PRO A 28 -7.57 -8.20 -8.65
N ARG A 29 -8.64 -8.98 -8.88
CA ARG A 29 -9.34 -9.65 -7.77
C ARG A 29 -8.39 -10.61 -7.06
N GLY A 30 -8.27 -10.46 -5.74
CA GLY A 30 -7.40 -11.29 -4.91
C GLY A 30 -5.94 -10.84 -4.89
N ALA A 31 -5.59 -9.72 -5.54
CA ALA A 31 -4.24 -9.16 -5.49
C ALA A 31 -3.82 -8.79 -4.06
N LEU A 32 -2.50 -8.85 -3.82
CA LEU A 32 -1.88 -8.22 -2.66
C LEU A 32 -1.66 -6.75 -2.98
N VAL A 33 -2.28 -5.86 -2.22
CA VAL A 33 -2.04 -4.42 -2.34
C VAL A 33 -1.07 -3.97 -1.26
N VAL A 34 0.02 -3.31 -1.65
CA VAL A 34 1.03 -2.76 -0.75
C VAL A 34 0.90 -1.24 -0.73
N ILE A 35 0.50 -0.67 0.40
CA ILE A 35 0.50 0.78 0.62
C ILE A 35 1.94 1.22 0.89
N GLU A 36 2.41 2.23 0.16
CA GLU A 36 3.77 2.75 0.31
C GLU A 36 3.84 4.27 0.11
N GLY A 37 4.97 4.86 0.47
CA GLY A 37 5.29 6.27 0.22
C GLY A 37 5.39 7.11 1.49
N ARG A 38 6.18 8.18 1.47
CA ARG A 38 6.33 9.08 2.62
C ARG A 38 5.06 9.91 2.82
N ALA A 39 4.28 9.57 3.86
CA ALA A 39 3.02 10.23 4.16
C ALA A 39 2.71 10.25 5.66
N PRO A 40 1.86 11.17 6.14
CA PRO A 40 1.38 11.15 7.53
C PRO A 40 0.59 9.88 7.87
N ILE A 41 0.64 9.42 9.12
CA ILE A 41 -0.03 8.20 9.60
C ILE A 41 -1.53 8.18 9.26
N TRP A 42 -2.21 9.33 9.39
CA TRP A 42 -3.63 9.41 9.09
C TRP A 42 -3.95 9.13 7.61
N ARG A 43 -3.02 9.41 6.69
CA ARG A 43 -3.19 9.13 5.24
C ARG A 43 -3.08 7.63 4.97
N TYR A 44 -2.20 6.92 5.69
CA TYR A 44 -2.16 5.46 5.69
C TYR A 44 -3.48 4.86 6.19
N GLY A 45 -4.04 5.38 7.28
CA GLY A 45 -5.35 4.94 7.78
C GLY A 45 -6.48 5.14 6.76
N LEU A 46 -6.51 6.28 6.08
CA LEU A 46 -7.47 6.56 5.01
C LEU A 46 -7.29 5.62 3.81
N ALA A 47 -6.04 5.36 3.40
CA ALA A 47 -5.71 4.47 2.29
C ALA A 47 -6.12 3.02 2.59
N TRP A 48 -5.83 2.55 3.79
CA TRP A 48 -6.25 1.23 4.26
C TRP A 48 -7.78 1.10 4.26
N HIS A 49 -8.49 2.09 4.82
CA HIS A 49 -9.96 2.05 4.85
C HIS A 49 -10.57 2.08 3.44
N ARG A 50 -9.97 2.84 2.51
CA ARG A 50 -10.38 2.85 1.09
C ARG A 50 -10.20 1.48 0.42
N LEU A 51 -9.15 0.74 0.76
CA LEU A 51 -8.84 -0.56 0.19
C LEU A 51 -9.75 -1.69 0.71
N HIS A 52 -10.38 -1.54 1.88
CA HIS A 52 -11.32 -2.53 2.42
C HIS A 52 -12.48 -2.84 1.45
N GLY A 53 -12.96 -1.85 0.69
CA GLY A 53 -14.01 -2.02 -0.32
C GLY A 53 -13.51 -2.42 -1.72
N SER A 54 -12.20 -2.66 -1.88
CA SER A 54 -11.59 -2.96 -3.19
C SER A 54 -11.56 -4.48 -3.46
N PRO A 55 -11.20 -4.92 -4.69
CA PRO A 55 -11.00 -6.34 -5.00
C PRO A 55 -9.78 -6.99 -4.34
N ALA A 56 -9.01 -6.28 -3.51
CA ALA A 56 -7.80 -6.78 -2.87
C ALA A 56 -8.09 -8.04 -2.03
N GLY A 57 -7.24 -9.05 -2.17
CA GLY A 57 -7.28 -10.26 -1.34
C GLY A 57 -6.57 -10.07 0.00
N ALA A 58 -5.53 -9.25 0.01
CA ALA A 58 -4.78 -8.86 1.20
C ALA A 58 -4.22 -7.45 1.04
N VAL A 59 -3.98 -6.78 2.17
CA VAL A 59 -3.39 -5.45 2.24
C VAL A 59 -2.16 -5.50 3.13
N ALA A 60 -1.06 -4.89 2.66
CA ALA A 60 0.18 -4.72 3.40
C ALA A 60 0.60 -3.25 3.44
N VAL A 61 1.41 -2.90 4.43
CA VAL A 61 2.07 -1.59 4.53
C VAL A 61 3.57 -1.82 4.40
N TYR A 62 4.21 -1.10 3.49
CA TYR A 62 5.65 -1.22 3.29
C TYR A 62 6.42 -0.45 4.37
N ASP A 63 7.36 -1.14 5.02
CA ASP A 63 8.38 -0.56 5.90
C ASP A 63 9.76 -0.78 5.26
N PRO A 64 10.54 0.27 4.94
CA PRO A 64 11.87 0.14 4.34
C PRO A 64 12.87 -0.72 5.11
N ARG A 65 12.63 -0.98 6.40
CA ARG A 65 13.49 -1.81 7.27
C ARG A 65 13.09 -3.28 7.29
N LEU A 66 11.87 -3.61 6.86
CA LEU A 66 11.30 -4.96 6.98
C LEU A 66 10.84 -5.55 5.64
N GLY A 67 10.19 -4.75 4.79
CA GLY A 67 9.42 -5.20 3.63
C GLY A 67 7.93 -4.86 3.77
N ALA A 68 7.07 -5.55 3.02
CA ALA A 68 5.62 -5.34 3.08
C ALA A 68 5.01 -6.15 4.24
N VAL A 69 4.58 -5.47 5.30
CA VAL A 69 3.92 -6.08 6.46
C VAL A 69 2.43 -6.22 6.20
N VAL A 70 1.92 -7.45 6.14
CA VAL A 70 0.49 -7.72 5.95
C VAL A 70 -0.28 -7.21 7.17
N VAL A 71 -1.30 -6.37 6.92
CA VAL A 71 -2.14 -5.76 7.98
C VAL A 71 -3.59 -6.24 7.95
N ALA A 72 -4.02 -6.84 6.84
CA ALA A 72 -5.34 -7.47 6.71
C ALA A 72 -5.34 -8.50 5.58
N SER A 73 -6.03 -9.63 5.77
CA SER A 73 -6.14 -10.67 4.74
C SER A 73 -7.50 -11.37 4.70
N HIS A 74 -8.00 -11.65 3.49
CA HIS A 74 -9.08 -12.61 3.22
C HIS A 74 -8.55 -13.91 2.58
N ARG A 75 -7.23 -14.06 2.52
CA ARG A 75 -6.53 -15.12 1.81
C ARG A 75 -5.78 -16.00 2.81
N PRO A 76 -5.98 -17.33 2.82
CA PRO A 76 -5.35 -18.21 3.80
C PRO A 76 -3.81 -18.25 3.71
N GLU A 77 -3.25 -17.89 2.54
CA GLU A 77 -1.81 -17.79 2.33
C GLU A 77 -1.15 -16.55 2.98
N TYR A 78 -1.93 -15.58 3.45
CA TYR A 78 -1.44 -14.39 4.13
C TYR A 78 -1.98 -14.28 5.54
N ARG A 79 -1.14 -13.87 6.48
CA ARG A 79 -1.52 -13.62 7.88
C ARG A 79 -1.08 -12.24 8.32
N GLU A 80 -1.87 -11.60 9.18
CA GLU A 80 -1.51 -10.32 9.78
C GLU A 80 -0.16 -10.43 10.51
N GLY A 81 0.71 -9.43 10.32
CA GLY A 81 2.07 -9.41 10.84
C GLY A 81 3.10 -10.18 10.00
N GLN A 82 2.67 -10.95 8.99
CA GLN A 82 3.59 -11.55 8.04
C GLN A 82 4.35 -10.47 7.28
N VAL A 83 5.68 -10.59 7.23
CA VAL A 83 6.54 -9.74 6.42
C VAL A 83 6.79 -10.43 5.09
N ILE A 84 6.50 -9.73 4.00
CA ILE A 84 6.76 -10.18 2.63
C ILE A 84 7.96 -9.38 2.12
N ASP A 85 9.02 -10.10 1.75
CA ASP A 85 10.24 -9.51 1.19
C ASP A 85 9.97 -9.00 -0.24
N LEU A 86 9.57 -7.73 -0.32
CA LEU A 86 9.23 -7.01 -1.54
C LEU A 86 9.77 -5.59 -1.43
N GLN A 87 10.22 -5.05 -2.56
CA GLN A 87 10.61 -3.67 -2.70
C GLN A 87 9.62 -2.96 -3.63
N PRO A 88 9.18 -1.74 -3.30
CA PRO A 88 8.41 -0.94 -4.24
C PRO A 88 9.25 -0.65 -5.49
N PRO A 89 8.62 -0.52 -6.67
CA PRO A 89 9.32 -0.03 -7.85
C PRO A 89 9.98 1.30 -7.49
N GLY A 90 11.29 1.43 -7.78
CA GLY A 90 12.10 2.57 -7.37
C GLY A 90 11.47 3.90 -7.74
N ASP A 91 11.79 4.93 -6.95
CA ASP A 91 11.31 6.29 -7.17
C ASP A 91 11.83 6.82 -8.52
N GLN A 92 10.99 6.75 -9.57
CA GLN A 92 11.31 7.35 -10.87
C GLN A 92 11.33 8.90 -10.81
N SER A 93 11.17 9.49 -9.62
CA SER A 93 11.16 10.93 -9.39
C SER A 93 12.55 11.52 -9.06
N ALA A 94 13.61 10.71 -9.03
CA ALA A 94 14.96 11.13 -8.65
C ALA A 94 15.99 11.13 -9.81
N GLU A 95 15.54 11.06 -11.07
CA GLU A 95 16.36 11.45 -12.24
C GLU A 95 15.96 12.85 -12.72
N VAL A 96 16.57 13.88 -12.12
CA VAL A 96 16.79 15.21 -12.74
C VAL A 96 18.13 15.76 -12.24
#